data_AF-A0A923Z2W4-F1
#
_entry.id   AF-A0A923Z2W4-F1
#
_cell.length_a   1.000
_cell.length_b   1.000
_cell.length_c   1.000
_cell.angle_alpha   90.00
_cell.angle_beta   90.00
_cell.angle_gamma   90.00
#
_symmetry.space_group_name_H-M   'P 1'
#
loop_
_entity.id
_entity.type
_entity.pdbx_description
1 polymer ?
#
loop_
_entity_poly.entity_id
_entity_poly.type
_entity_poly.pdbx_seq_one_letter_code
_entity_poly.pdbx_strand_id
1 'polypeptide(L)'
;LTTAGWLAGNLLGILGCVVAVFIVISHGHVDTFFLHLDNLASRYNAADLGRRATFEHQLVQVFVVVLIVILTVRGPVFVSRLRRTLREGQGA
;
A
#
# COMPACT_ATOMS: atom_id res chain seq x y z
N LEU A 1 7.94 -5.66 19.92
CA LEU A 1 6.71 -5.49 19.11
C LEU A 1 6.68 -4.23 18.23
N THR A 2 7.56 -3.24 18.42
CA THR A 2 7.51 -1.94 17.74
C THR A 2 7.68 -2.01 16.22
N THR A 3 8.59 -2.84 15.73
CA THR A 3 8.91 -2.97 14.29
C THR A 3 7.79 -3.64 13.50
N ALA A 4 7.24 -4.74 14.02
CA ALA A 4 6.16 -5.49 13.38
C ALA A 4 4.86 -4.67 13.32
N GLY A 5 4.50 -3.98 14.41
CA GLY A 5 3.35 -3.09 14.43
C GLY A 5 3.50 -1.90 13.48
N TRP A 6 4.71 -1.36 13.34
CA TRP A 6 4.98 -0.32 12.35
C TRP A 6 4.83 -0.86 10.92
N LEU A 7 5.40 -2.03 10.61
CA LEU A 7 5.26 -2.64 9.28
C LEU A 7 3.79 -2.93 8.94
N ALA A 8 3.05 -3.55 9.86
CA ALA A 8 1.63 -3.82 9.71
C ALA A 8 0.80 -2.55 9.51
N GLY A 9 1.13 -1.46 10.23
CA GLY A 9 0.48 -0.17 10.06
C GLY A 9 0.76 0.49 8.70
N ASN A 10 1.98 0.35 8.17
CA ASN A 10 2.30 0.82 6.82
C ASN A 10 1.59 -0.02 5.76
N LEU A 11 1.58 -1.36 5.91
CA LEU A 11 0.86 -2.25 5.00
C LEU A 11 -0.64 -1.92 4.96
N LEU A 12 -1.26 -1.75 6.13
CA LEU A 12 -2.65 -1.35 6.24
C LEU A 12 -2.91 0.02 5.61
N GLY A 13 -1.99 0.97 5.78
CA GLY A 13 -2.05 2.28 5.12
C GLY A 13 -2.00 2.18 3.59
N ILE A 14 -1.10 1.36 3.05
CA ILE A 14 -0.98 1.12 1.61
C ILE A 14 -2.27 0.50 1.06
N LEU A 15 -2.78 -0.56 1.72
CA LEU A 15 -4.03 -1.22 1.33
C LEU A 15 -5.22 -0.26 1.43
N GLY A 16 -5.27 0.57 2.47
CA GLY A 16 -6.28 1.61 2.65
C GLY A 16 -6.23 2.67 1.54
N CYS A 17 -5.04 3.07 1.08
CA CYS A 17 -4.89 3.99 -0.05
C CYS A 17 -5.43 3.39 -1.35
N VAL A 18 -5.17 2.11 -1.61
CA VAL A 18 -5.74 1.41 -2.78
C VAL A 18 -7.26 1.44 -2.71
N VAL A 19 -7.85 1.07 -1.57
CA VAL A 19 -9.30 1.12 -1.38
C VAL A 19 -9.84 2.54 -1.55
N ALA A 20 -9.17 3.55 -1.00
CA ALA A 20 -9.56 4.95 -1.12
C ALA A 20 -9.58 5.44 -2.58
N VAL A 21 -8.59 5.05 -3.40
CA VAL A 21 -8.58 5.38 -4.84
C VAL A 21 -9.83 4.82 -5.53
N PHE A 22 -10.17 3.56 -5.27
CA PHE A 22 -11.35 2.92 -5.85
C PHE A 22 -12.66 3.59 -5.38
N ILE A 23 -12.72 4.06 -4.14
CA ILE A 23 -13.87 4.84 -3.62
C ILE A 23 -13.97 6.21 -4.32
N VAL A 24 -12.83 6.88 -4.55
CA VAL A 24 -12.82 8.19 -5.21
C VAL A 24 -13.29 8.08 -6.66
N ILE A 25 -12.78 7.11 -7.43
CA ILE A 25 -13.22 6.91 -8.82
C ILE A 25 -14.66 6.41 -8.91
N SER A 26 -15.16 5.71 -7.88
CA SER A 26 -16.55 5.29 -7.80
C SER A 26 -17.50 6.40 -7.33
N HIS A 27 -16.98 7.60 -7.04
CA HIS A 27 -17.75 8.72 -6.48
C HIS A 27 -18.50 8.32 -5.20
N GLY A 28 -17.94 7.40 -4.40
CA GLY A 28 -18.56 6.88 -3.18
C GLY A 28 -19.66 5.83 -3.39
N HIS A 29 -20.01 5.48 -4.64
CA HIS A 29 -21.03 4.47 -4.92
C HIS A 29 -20.43 3.07 -4.83
N VAL A 30 -21.08 2.18 -4.06
CA VAL A 30 -20.60 0.81 -3.82
C VAL A 30 -20.72 -0.04 -5.08
N ASP A 31 -21.81 0.10 -5.85
CA ASP A 31 -22.01 -0.66 -7.09
C ASP A 31 -20.91 -0.32 -8.11
N THR A 32 -20.62 0.96 -8.28
CA THR A 32 -19.57 1.45 -9.17
C THR A 32 -18.17 1.04 -8.68
N PHE A 33 -17.95 0.94 -7.36
CA PHE A 33 -16.69 0.42 -6.79
C PHE A 33 -16.44 -1.03 -7.21
N PHE A 34 -17.43 -1.91 -7.02
CA PHE A 34 -17.31 -3.31 -7.41
C PHE A 34 -17.24 -3.48 -8.92
N LEU A 35 -17.89 -2.61 -9.69
CA LEU A 35 -17.78 -2.61 -11.15
C LEU A 35 -16.35 -2.29 -11.63
N HIS A 36 -15.66 -1.35 -10.98
CA HIS A 36 -14.24 -1.10 -11.26
C HIS A 36 -13.35 -2.30 -10.91
N LEU A 37 -13.62 -2.97 -9.78
CA LEU A 37 -12.89 -4.18 -9.39
C LEU A 37 -13.13 -5.35 -10.36
N ASP A 38 -14.37 -5.56 -10.77
CA ASP A 38 -14.73 -6.61 -11.73
C ASP A 38 -14.08 -6.37 -13.10
N ASN A 39 -14.11 -5.12 -13.58
CA ASN A 39 -13.40 -4.73 -14.78
C ASN A 39 -11.88 -4.99 -14.68
N LEU A 40 -11.28 -4.74 -13.52
CA LEU A 40 -9.87 -4.99 -13.29
C LEU A 40 -9.57 -6.50 -13.35
N ALA A 41 -10.35 -7.31 -12.63
CA ALA A 41 -10.19 -8.76 -12.58
C ALA A 41 -10.41 -9.41 -13.95
N SER A 42 -11.44 -8.97 -14.66
CA SER A 42 -11.76 -9.42 -16.02
C SER A 42 -10.62 -9.12 -16.99
N ARG A 43 -10.08 -7.88 -16.98
CA ARG A 43 -8.94 -7.51 -17.82
C ARG A 43 -7.68 -8.31 -17.51
N TYR A 44 -7.42 -8.61 -16.24
CA TYR A 44 -6.29 -9.43 -15.83
C TYR A 44 -6.44 -10.89 -16.30
N ASN A 45 -7.61 -11.48 -16.13
CA ASN A 45 -7.89 -12.85 -16.56
C ASN A 45 -7.83 -13.00 -18.08
N ALA A 46 -8.37 -12.02 -18.82
CA ALA A 46 -8.37 -12.00 -20.28
C ALA A 46 -7.01 -11.68 -20.91
N ALA A 47 -6.03 -11.22 -20.12
CA ALA A 47 -4.69 -10.93 -20.62
C ALA A 47 -3.88 -12.20 -20.85
N ASP A 48 -3.22 -12.30 -22.02
CA ASP A 48 -2.20 -13.32 -22.28
C ASP A 48 -0.95 -13.09 -21.40
N LEU A 49 -0.08 -14.11 -21.28
CA LEU A 49 1.10 -14.12 -20.40
C LEU A 49 1.96 -12.84 -20.48
N GLY A 50 2.24 -12.31 -21.69
CA GLY A 50 3.01 -11.07 -21.84
C GLY A 50 2.28 -9.81 -21.38
N ARG A 51 0.95 -9.77 -21.53
CA ARG A 51 0.11 -8.65 -21.07
C ARG A 51 -0.08 -8.68 -19.55
N ARG A 52 -0.13 -9.88 -18.95
CA ARG A 52 -0.13 -10.05 -17.48
C ARG A 52 1.15 -9.51 -16.84
N ALA A 53 2.32 -9.82 -17.38
CA ALA A 53 3.59 -9.31 -16.86
C ALA A 53 3.65 -7.76 -16.90
N THR A 54 3.13 -7.14 -17.95
CA THR A 54 3.04 -5.67 -18.05
C THR A 54 2.09 -5.10 -17.00
N PHE A 55 0.94 -5.76 -16.81
CA PHE A 55 -0.05 -5.36 -15.81
C PHE A 55 0.49 -5.48 -14.37
N GLU A 56 1.16 -6.59 -14.06
CA GLU A 56 1.86 -6.78 -12.78
C GLU A 56 2.92 -5.71 -12.55
N HIS A 57 3.70 -5.36 -13.57
CA HIS A 57 4.70 -4.31 -13.47
C HIS A 57 4.08 -2.94 -13.15
N GLN A 58 2.99 -2.59 -13.82
CA GLN A 58 2.24 -1.37 -13.53
C GLN A 58 1.68 -1.38 -12.10
N LEU A 59 1.15 -2.52 -11.65
CA LEU A 59 0.63 -2.67 -10.30
C LEU A 59 1.74 -2.45 -9.26
N VAL A 60 2.89 -3.09 -9.45
CA VAL A 60 4.08 -2.93 -8.59
C VAL A 60 4.53 -1.47 -8.55
N GLN A 61 4.59 -0.79 -9.70
CA GLN A 61 4.96 0.63 -9.74
C GLN A 61 4.03 1.50 -8.88
N VAL A 62 2.71 1.29 -8.98
CA VAL A 62 1.73 2.02 -8.15
C VAL A 62 1.96 1.73 -6.67
N PHE A 63 2.12 0.46 -6.28
CA PHE A 63 2.38 0.09 -4.89
C PHE A 63 3.70 0.67 -4.35
N VAL A 64 4.75 0.71 -5.16
CA VAL A 64 6.04 1.31 -4.80
C VAL A 64 5.90 2.81 -4.58
N VAL A 65 5.18 3.53 -5.45
CA VAL A 65 4.92 4.97 -5.26
C VAL A 65 4.18 5.23 -3.95
N VAL A 66 3.12 4.47 -3.67
CA VAL A 66 2.36 4.60 -2.41
C VAL A 66 3.24 4.28 -1.20
N LEU A 67 4.05 3.22 -1.28
CA LEU A 67 5.01 2.85 -0.24
C LEU A 67 6.00 3.99 0.01
N ILE A 68 6.58 4.58 -1.02
CA ILE A 68 7.52 5.70 -0.89
C ILE A 68 6.85 6.87 -0.17
N VAL A 69 5.66 7.27 -0.60
CA VAL A 69 4.90 8.37 0.02
C VAL A 69 4.68 8.10 1.51
N ILE A 70 4.20 6.91 1.86
CA ILE A 70 3.91 6.54 3.25
C ILE A 70 5.21 6.49 4.08
N LEU A 71 6.30 5.93 3.53
CA LEU A 71 7.58 5.87 4.21
C LEU A 71 8.20 7.25 4.40
N THR A 72 8.06 8.17 3.45
CA THR A 72 8.53 9.55 3.59
C THR A 72 7.77 10.27 4.71
N VAL A 73 6.46 10.06 4.81
CA VAL A 73 5.61 10.68 5.86
C VAL A 73 5.83 10.04 7.23
N ARG A 74 5.89 8.71 7.32
CA ARG A 74 5.89 7.97 8.61
C ARG A 74 7.27 7.51 9.07
N GLY A 75 8.24 7.46 8.17
CA GLY A 75 9.60 7.03 8.42
C GLY A 75 10.34 7.85 9.48
N PRO A 76 10.33 9.20 9.43
CA PRO A 76 11.07 10.02 10.39
C PRO A 76 10.67 9.78 11.85
N VAL A 77 9.35 9.68 12.09
CA VAL A 77 8.80 9.40 13.42
C VAL A 77 9.15 8.00 13.91
N PHE A 78 9.20 7.02 13.02
CA PHE A 78 9.62 5.67 13.38
C PHE A 78 11.11 5.59 13.68
N VAL A 79 11.95 6.22 12.86
CA VAL A 79 13.40 6.26 13.07
C VAL A 79 13.75 6.96 14.39
N SER A 80 13.08 8.06 14.73
CA SER A 80 13.31 8.75 16.00
C SER A 80 12.92 7.88 17.20
N ARG A 81 11.77 7.20 17.14
CA ARG A 81 11.34 6.24 18.17
C ARG A 81 12.31 5.07 18.30
N LEU A 82 12.74 4.48 17.18
CA LEU A 82 13.68 3.37 17.17
C LEU A 82 15.02 3.76 17.78
N ARG A 83 15.59 4.91 17.39
CA ARG A 83 16.82 5.44 17.98
C ARG A 83 16.71 5.64 19.49
N ARG A 84 15.54 6.12 19.95
CA ARG A 84 15.29 6.31 21.39
C ARG A 84 15.27 4.97 22.14
N THR A 85 14.54 3.98 21.65
CA THR A 85 14.47 2.65 22.27
C THR A 85 15.84 1.95 22.29
N LEU A 86 16.64 2.08 21.23
CA LEU A 86 17.99 1.50 21.19
C LEU A 86 18.93 2.14 22.23
N ARG A 87 18.84 3.45 22.43
CA ARG A 87 19.63 4.16 23.47
C ARG A 87 19.19 3.76 24.87
N GLU A 88 17.89 3.64 25.11
CA GLU A 88 17.32 3.24 26.40
C GLU A 88 17.73 1.79 26.77
N GLY A 89 17.83 0.88 25.79
CA GLY A 89 18.26 -0.50 26.02
C GLY A 89 19.78 -0.71 26.20
N GLN A 90 20.62 0.30 25.93
CA GLN A 90 22.07 0.22 26.13
C GLN A 90 22.53 0.76 27.50
N GLY A 91 21.65 1.43 28.24
CA GLY A 91 21.92 1.99 29.57
C GLY A 91 21.38 1.15 30.74
N ALA A 92 20.82 -0.02 30.46
CA ALA A 92 20.33 -1.03 31.41
C ALA A 92 21.23 -2.26 31.36
#